data_AF-G2RAR9-F1
#
_entry.id   AF-G2RAR9-F1
#
_cell.length_a   1.000
_cell.length_b   1.000
_cell.length_c   1.000
_cell.angle_alpha   90.00
_cell.angle_beta   90.00
_cell.angle_gamma   90.00
#
_symmetry.space_group_name_H-M   'P 1'
#
loop_
_entity.id
_entity.type
_entity.pdbx_description
1 polymer ?
#
loop_
_entity_poly.entity_id
_entity_poly.type
_entity_poly.pdbx_seq_one_letter_code
_entity_poly.pdbx_strand_id
1 'polypeptide(L)' 'LKSTQVVLGPTVSIHRDPWGGRNFECFSENPLLLGQLAAVIGNGIQKHGVGACPKHFVSSD' A
#
# COMPACT_ATOMS: atom_id res chain seq x y z
N LEU A 1 -23.91 0.56 -1.61
CA LEU A 1 -22.45 0.50 -1.89
C LEU A 1 -21.92 1.93 -1.86
N LYS A 2 -20.85 2.24 -1.12
CA LYS A 2 -20.23 3.58 -1.15
C LYS A 2 -19.75 3.86 -2.59
N SER A 3 -20.08 5.01 -3.15
CA SER A 3 -19.83 5.39 -4.55
C SER A 3 -18.35 5.70 -4.87
N THR A 4 -17.40 5.07 -4.21
CA THR A 4 -15.96 5.39 -4.31
C THR A 4 -15.31 4.60 -5.45
N GLN A 5 -14.67 5.30 -6.38
CA GLN A 5 -14.04 4.74 -7.57
C GLN A 5 -12.59 4.31 -7.34
N VAL A 6 -11.92 4.85 -6.32
CA VAL A 6 -10.50 4.59 -6.03
C VAL A 6 -10.27 4.48 -4.52
N VAL A 7 -9.52 3.46 -4.11
CA VAL A 7 -8.98 3.32 -2.76
C VAL A 7 -7.60 3.96 -2.71
N LEU A 8 -7.40 4.89 -1.76
CA LEU A 8 -6.11 5.53 -1.50
C LEU A 8 -5.17 4.59 -0.74
N GLY A 9 -4.78 3.51 -1.40
CA GLY A 9 -3.86 2.50 -0.92
C GLY A 9 -3.59 1.44 -2.00
N PRO A 10 -2.62 0.55 -1.79
CA PRO A 10 -1.93 0.31 -0.51
C PRO A 10 -0.75 1.27 -0.22
N THR A 11 -0.35 1.38 1.05
CA THR A 11 0.87 2.14 1.41
C THR A 11 2.12 1.25 1.22
N VAL A 12 3.06 1.72 0.40
CA VAL A 12 4.25 1.02 -0.09
C VAL A 12 5.55 1.71 0.34
N SER A 13 5.52 2.46 1.45
CA SER A 13 6.75 2.97 2.10
C SER A 13 7.48 1.85 2.86
N ILE A 14 8.80 1.97 2.99
CA ILE A 14 9.65 0.95 3.63
C ILE A 14 9.63 1.17 5.14
N HIS A 15 9.59 0.10 5.93
CA HIS A 15 9.88 0.22 7.37
C HIS A 15 11.37 0.52 7.57
N ARG A 16 11.76 1.79 7.45
CA ARG A 16 13.16 2.21 7.61
C ARG A 16 13.58 2.24 9.07
N ASP A 17 12.68 2.67 9.95
CA ASP A 17 12.94 2.86 11.36
C ASP A 17 11.74 2.32 12.18
N PRO A 18 11.97 1.61 13.30
CA PRO A 18 10.90 1.03 14.11
C PRO A 18 9.96 2.07 14.74
N TRP A 19 10.40 3.32 14.90
CA TRP A 19 9.60 4.43 15.43
C TRP A 19 8.77 5.15 14.37
N GLY A 20 8.78 4.66 13.12
CA GLY A 20 7.95 5.18 12.04
C GLY A 20 6.47 5.13 12.38
N GLY A 21 5.85 6.29 12.61
CA GLY A 21 4.46 6.40 13.07
C GLY A 21 3.42 5.86 12.08
N ARG A 22 3.82 5.59 10.82
CA ARG A 22 2.98 5.02 9.76
C ARG A 22 3.35 3.59 9.38
N ASN A 23 4.29 2.95 10.09
CA ASN A 23 4.65 1.55 9.83
C ASN A 23 3.44 0.59 9.93
N PHE A 24 2.42 0.94 10.71
CA PHE A 24 1.22 0.10 10.84
C PHE A 24 0.42 -0.05 9.53
N GLU A 25 0.54 0.88 8.59
CA GLU A 25 -0.14 0.83 7.28
C GLU A 25 0.78 0.43 6.13
N CYS A 26 2.08 0.26 6.41
CA CYS A 26 3.09 -0.29 5.51
C CYS A 26 3.27 -1.79 5.78
N PHE A 27 4.02 -2.49 4.92
CA PHE A 27 4.08 -3.96 4.99
C PHE A 27 5.39 -4.54 5.49
N SER A 28 6.54 -3.97 5.08
CA SER A 28 7.84 -4.59 5.34
C SER A 28 8.99 -3.60 5.18
N GLU A 29 10.11 -3.91 5.83
CA GLU A 29 11.43 -3.34 5.53
C GLU A 29 12.03 -3.92 4.23
N ASN A 30 11.57 -5.10 3.79
CA ASN A 30 12.08 -5.78 2.61
C ASN A 30 11.30 -5.33 1.35
N PRO A 31 11.98 -4.78 0.32
CA PRO A 31 11.31 -4.22 -0.86
C PRO A 31 10.61 -5.28 -1.72
N LEU A 32 11.14 -6.51 -1.78
CA LEU A 32 10.51 -7.60 -2.55
C LEU A 32 9.21 -8.07 -1.87
N LEU A 33 9.25 -8.32 -0.57
CA LEU A 33 8.08 -8.73 0.19
C LEU A 33 6.99 -7.64 0.16
N LEU A 34 7.39 -6.38 0.36
CA LEU A 34 6.49 -5.23 0.28
C LEU A 34 5.80 -5.14 -1.09
N GLY A 35 6.58 -5.26 -2.18
CA GLY A 35 6.04 -5.21 -3.53
C GLY A 35 5.07 -6.36 -3.84
N GLN A 36 5.38 -7.58 -3.38
CA GLN A 36 4.51 -8.75 -3.55
C GLN A 36 3.16 -8.57 -2.83
N LEU A 37 3.18 -8.14 -1.57
CA LEU A 37 1.97 -7.91 -0.78
C LEU A 37 1.12 -6.77 -1.37
N ALA A 38 1.77 -5.67 -1.75
CA ALA A 38 1.10 -4.54 -2.39
C ALA A 38 0.42 -4.93 -3.71
N ALA A 39 1.07 -5.77 -4.53
CA ALA A 39 0.50 -6.26 -5.78
C ALA A 39 -0.73 -7.16 -5.55
N VAL A 40 -0.68 -8.06 -4.57
CA VAL A 40 -1.83 -8.92 -4.21
C VAL A 40 -3.03 -8.06 -3.77
N ILE A 41 -2.80 -7.06 -2.93
CA ILE A 41 -3.85 -6.15 -2.45
C ILE A 41 -4.42 -5.32 -3.61
N GLY A 42 -3.56 -4.72 -4.43
CA GLY A 42 -3.97 -3.94 -5.59
C GLY A 42 -4.83 -4.75 -6.57
N ASN A 43 -4.41 -5.99 -6.88
CA ASN A 43 -5.18 -6.89 -7.73
C ASN A 43 -6.53 -7.26 -7.10
N GLY A 44 -6.58 -7.48 -5.79
CA GLY A 44 -7.82 -7.72 -5.06
C GLY A 44 -8.81 -6.57 -5.15
N ILE A 45 -8.35 -5.33 -4.94
CA ILE A 45 -9.16 -4.12 -5.08
C ILE A 45 -9.70 -3.98 -6.51
N GLN A 46 -8.83 -4.12 -7.50
CA GLN A 46 -9.18 -3.96 -8.92
C GLN A 46 -10.13 -5.03 -9.43
N LYS A 47 -10.12 -6.25 -8.86
CA LYS A 47 -11.08 -7.31 -9.18
C LYS A 47 -12.54 -6.89 -8.92
N HIS A 48 -12.77 -5.93 -8.03
CA HIS A 48 -14.11 -5.41 -7.72
C HIS A 48 -14.50 -4.17 -8.53
N GLY A 49 -13.73 -3.81 -9.57
CA GLY A 49 -14.01 -2.63 -10.40
C GLY A 49 -13.68 -1.29 -9.72
N VAL A 50 -12.88 -1.31 -8.65
CA VAL A 50 -12.41 -0.12 -7.93
C VAL A 50 -10.91 0.04 -8.17
N GLY A 51 -10.43 1.25 -8.43
CA GLY A 51 -9.00 1.51 -8.60
C GLY A 51 -8.22 1.39 -7.29
N ALA A 52 -6.97 0.91 -7.37
CA ALA A 52 -6.00 1.00 -6.28
C ALA A 52 -5.02 2.15 -6.54
N CYS A 53 -4.57 2.83 -5.50
CA CYS A 53 -3.61 3.94 -5.57
C CYS A 53 -2.43 3.67 -4.63
N PRO A 54 -1.35 3.03 -5.12
CA PRO A 54 -0.13 2.83 -4.35
C PRO A 54 0.47 4.17 -3.91
N LYS A 55 0.82 4.29 -2.62
CA LYS A 55 1.35 5.54 -2.03
C LYS A 55 2.40 5.24 -0.94
N HIS A 56 3.32 6.12 -0.58
CA HIS A 56 3.59 7.41 -1.16
C HIS A 56 4.90 7.25 -1.92
N PHE A 57 4.83 7.39 -3.23
CA PHE A 57 6.03 7.39 -4.05
C PHE A 57 6.71 8.78 -3.94
N VAL A 58 7.93 8.93 -3.42
CA VAL A 58 8.85 7.92 -2.85
C VAL A 58 9.39 8.37 -1.48
N SER A 59 9.78 7.40 -0.64
CA SER A 59 10.49 7.62 0.64
C SER A 59 9.72 8.42 1.69
N SER A 60 8.41 8.23 1.79
CA SER A 60 7.63 8.72 2.94
C SER A 60 7.73 7.74 4.10
N ASP A 61 8.86 7.75 4.79
CA ASP A 61 9.13 6.97 5.99
C ASP A 61 8.97 7.85 7.25
#